data_AF-A0A6J8EEI6-F1
#
_entry.id   AF-A0A6J8EEI6-F1
#
_cell.length_a   1.000
_cell.length_b   1.000
_cell.length_c   1.000
_cell.angle_alpha   90.00
_cell.angle_beta   90.00
_cell.angle_gamma   90.00
#
_symmetry.space_group_name_H-M   'P 1'
#
loop_
_entity.id
_entity.type
_entity.pdbx_description
1 polymer ?
#
loop_
_entity_poly.entity_id
_entity_poly.type
_entity_poly.pdbx_seq_one_letter_code
_entity_poly.pdbx_strand_id
1 'polypeptide(L)'
;MEEYVKRNYEKRKSGTAHSKFPVWDYRSRRGSLSASASNSSNDGSSISSISSMRSETEAESVSLSGTSDTDSIMLSDPYRLTIHCLTDSHEIYPMMDIYQPVIDWIDPDLHVVKVAEMTDTNGNTENHLDVYTSHIPSISIMVFLHEEGMLGCERIQGAKRHFERSPWKFHHSEQVARGRVNPYPYNSQDFYYTSEDLPLWAVRQVHYGKEHIRMVVFTSEDNWNDMVRFYKLIIGSEPDLHRNDFCLFTVHTHIHYDIQFALKKLGGETKPRPPSCVKLQFRVPEVGHIVPLFPNVCKPLSDTRWETMDHDGNTIILEVTGCPTPVLEKSLDINRKRSDSSDNSRKSSNSDKSDTSDKTVHLSGFYV
;
A
#
# COMPACT_ATOMS: atom_id res chain seq x y z
N MET A 1 -34.42 -59.29 -1.93
CA MET A 1 -33.50 -60.37 -1.52
C MET A 1 -32.57 -59.77 -0.48
N GLU A 2 -32.89 -59.74 0.83
CA GLU A 2 -33.45 -60.77 1.75
C GLU A 2 -32.41 -61.86 2.09
N GLU A 3 -32.23 -62.39 3.32
CA GLU A 3 -32.56 -62.02 4.74
C GLU A 3 -31.47 -62.69 5.66
N TYR A 4 -31.34 -62.67 7.00
CA TYR A 4 -32.11 -62.49 8.26
C TYR A 4 -31.09 -61.99 9.36
N VAL A 5 -31.33 -61.46 10.58
CA VAL A 5 -32.45 -61.43 11.57
C VAL A 5 -32.61 -62.78 12.33
N LYS A 6 -32.92 -62.96 13.64
CA LYS A 6 -32.94 -62.19 14.90
C LYS A 6 -31.64 -62.48 15.72
N ARG A 7 -31.27 -61.96 16.91
CA ARG A 7 -31.95 -61.44 18.14
C ARG A 7 -31.07 -60.31 18.76
N ASN A 8 -31.44 -59.44 19.71
CA ASN A 8 -32.41 -59.37 20.84
C ASN A 8 -32.03 -60.03 22.18
N TYR A 9 -31.82 -59.20 23.20
CA TYR A 9 -32.27 -59.45 24.59
C TYR A 9 -32.71 -58.13 25.25
N GLU A 10 -33.89 -58.12 25.87
CA GLU A 10 -34.43 -56.95 26.58
C GLU A 10 -34.30 -57.11 28.11
N LYS A 11 -34.25 -56.00 28.86
CA LYS A 11 -35.39 -55.56 29.71
C LYS A 11 -35.14 -54.28 30.53
N ARG A 12 -36.18 -53.42 30.51
CA ARG A 12 -36.71 -52.51 31.56
C ARG A 12 -35.70 -51.61 32.34
N LYS A 13 -35.75 -50.27 32.24
CA LYS A 13 -36.81 -49.26 32.51
C LYS A 13 -36.88 -48.76 33.98
N SER A 14 -37.24 -47.47 34.08
CA SER A 14 -37.37 -46.59 35.26
C SER A 14 -36.03 -46.06 35.83
N GLY A 15 -35.90 -44.75 36.09
CA GLY A 15 -36.85 -43.66 35.81
C GLY A 15 -36.33 -42.24 36.10
N THR A 16 -37.14 -41.23 35.73
CA THR A 16 -37.03 -39.79 36.06
C THR A 16 -35.71 -39.08 35.77
N ALA A 17 -35.72 -38.19 34.77
CA ALA A 17 -34.66 -37.21 34.53
C ALA A 17 -34.94 -35.90 35.27
N HIS A 18 -33.88 -35.25 35.78
CA HIS A 18 -33.89 -33.82 36.14
C HIS A 18 -32.60 -33.18 35.65
N SER A 19 -32.72 -32.05 34.96
CA SER A 19 -31.59 -31.26 34.48
C SER A 19 -30.98 -30.42 35.60
N LYS A 20 -29.65 -30.24 35.57
CA LYS A 20 -28.94 -29.20 36.32
C LYS A 20 -27.81 -28.62 35.48
N PHE A 21 -28.03 -27.44 34.92
CA PHE A 21 -26.95 -26.54 34.55
C PHE A 21 -26.41 -25.85 35.82
N PRO A 22 -25.10 -25.63 35.97
CA PRO A 22 -24.56 -24.84 37.07
C PRO A 22 -24.82 -23.34 36.83
N VAL A 23 -25.39 -22.67 37.85
CA VAL A 23 -25.52 -21.20 37.88
C VAL A 23 -24.22 -20.61 38.42
N TRP A 24 -23.65 -19.64 37.71
CA TRP A 24 -22.52 -18.84 38.20
C TRP A 24 -23.02 -17.54 38.83
N ASP A 25 -22.84 -17.40 40.15
CA ASP A 25 -23.21 -16.20 40.91
C ASP A 25 -22.07 -15.17 40.92
N TYR A 26 -22.40 -13.88 40.90
CA TYR A 26 -21.50 -12.79 40.51
C TYR A 26 -21.43 -11.70 41.58
N ARG A 27 -20.63 -11.91 42.64
CA ARG A 27 -20.41 -10.90 43.71
C ARG A 27 -18.96 -10.74 44.16
N SER A 28 -18.33 -9.72 43.58
CA SER A 28 -17.48 -8.70 44.23
C SER A 28 -16.60 -9.05 45.44
N ARG A 29 -15.28 -8.82 45.29
CA ARG A 29 -14.45 -8.23 46.36
C ARG A 29 -13.37 -7.31 45.79
N ARG A 30 -13.21 -6.12 46.39
CA ARG A 30 -11.99 -5.30 46.28
C ARG A 30 -10.91 -5.90 47.20
N GLY A 31 -9.64 -5.76 46.82
CA GLY A 31 -8.48 -6.10 47.65
C GLY A 31 -7.20 -5.52 47.04
N SER A 32 -6.39 -4.84 47.85
CA SER A 32 -5.28 -4.00 47.37
C SER A 32 -3.92 -4.70 47.36
N LEU A 33 -3.08 -4.28 46.40
CA LEU A 33 -1.62 -4.07 46.49
C LEU A 33 -0.83 -4.77 47.61
N SER A 34 0.14 -5.61 47.23
CA SER A 34 1.54 -5.52 47.71
C SER A 34 2.48 -6.23 46.73
N ALA A 35 3.78 -5.96 46.81
CA ALA A 35 4.80 -6.55 45.94
C ALA A 35 5.97 -7.10 46.77
N SER A 36 6.56 -8.21 46.31
CA SER A 36 7.83 -8.74 46.80
C SER A 36 8.43 -9.67 45.73
N ALA A 37 9.76 -9.67 45.60
CA ALA A 37 10.49 -10.51 44.65
C ALA A 37 11.45 -11.46 45.38
N SER A 38 11.71 -12.63 44.79
CA SER A 38 12.71 -13.59 45.27
C SER A 38 13.16 -14.51 44.13
N ASN A 39 14.47 -14.63 43.90
CA ASN A 39 15.05 -15.54 42.92
C ASN A 39 15.13 -16.98 43.43
N SER A 40 14.95 -17.96 42.53
CA SER A 40 15.60 -19.27 42.62
C SER A 40 15.66 -19.92 41.23
N SER A 41 16.86 -20.31 40.80
CA SER A 41 17.10 -21.10 39.59
C SER A 41 17.04 -22.60 39.90
N ASN A 42 16.45 -23.42 39.01
CA ASN A 42 17.24 -24.26 38.09
C ASN A 42 16.36 -25.05 37.09
N ASP A 43 17.05 -25.73 36.18
CA ASP A 43 16.61 -26.83 35.29
C ASP A 43 15.54 -26.53 34.24
N GLY A 44 15.76 -27.05 33.03
CA GLY A 44 14.95 -26.80 31.85
C GLY A 44 14.44 -28.07 31.19
N SER A 45 13.39 -27.91 30.39
CA SER A 45 12.99 -28.86 29.36
C SER A 45 12.29 -28.10 28.22
N SER A 46 12.38 -28.63 27.00
CA SER A 46 11.99 -27.92 25.78
C SER A 46 10.48 -27.68 25.69
N ILE A 47 10.08 -26.43 25.41
CA ILE A 47 8.71 -26.08 25.02
C ILE A 47 8.78 -25.03 23.90
N SER A 48 7.86 -25.09 22.93
CA SER A 48 7.89 -24.32 21.70
C SER A 48 7.61 -22.82 21.88
N SER A 49 8.38 -21.99 21.17
CA SER A 49 8.33 -20.52 21.24
C SER A 49 7.08 -19.92 20.56
N ILE A 50 5.93 -19.98 21.22
CA ILE A 50 4.75 -19.17 20.86
C ILE A 50 5.01 -17.73 21.30
N SER A 51 5.78 -16.98 20.52
CA SER A 51 6.28 -15.65 20.91
C SER A 51 6.45 -14.65 19.76
N SER A 52 5.45 -14.55 18.87
CA SER A 52 5.19 -13.35 18.05
C SER A 52 3.68 -13.23 17.79
N MET A 53 3.23 -12.12 17.16
CA MET A 53 1.84 -11.61 17.07
C MET A 53 1.41 -10.75 18.28
N ARG A 54 1.72 -9.44 18.22
CA ARG A 54 1.04 -8.38 19.00
C ARG A 54 0.38 -7.39 18.04
N SER A 55 -0.70 -6.75 18.48
CA SER A 55 -1.73 -6.21 17.59
C SER A 55 -1.36 -4.92 16.85
N GLU A 56 -1.75 -4.87 15.56
CA GLU A 56 -1.69 -3.70 14.67
C GLU A 56 -2.56 -2.51 15.13
N THR A 57 -3.43 -2.71 16.13
CA THR A 57 -4.45 -1.80 16.68
C THR A 57 -3.90 -0.60 17.49
N GLU A 58 -2.69 -0.15 17.16
CA GLU A 58 -1.98 0.98 17.81
C GLU A 58 -1.32 1.87 16.73
N ALA A 59 -1.80 1.78 15.47
CA ALA A 59 -1.47 2.69 14.37
C ALA A 59 -2.46 3.88 14.27
N GLU A 60 -3.54 3.82 15.03
CA GLU A 60 -4.63 4.78 14.99
C GLU A 60 -4.29 5.98 15.88
N SER A 61 -4.63 7.20 15.45
CA SER A 61 -4.33 8.51 16.09
C SER A 61 -2.89 9.06 15.96
N VAL A 62 -2.21 8.85 14.83
CA VAL A 62 -1.08 9.71 14.44
C VAL A 62 -1.60 11.07 13.96
N SER A 63 -1.18 12.16 14.62
CA SER A 63 -1.48 13.54 14.19
C SER A 63 -0.26 14.15 13.49
N LEU A 64 -0.39 14.45 12.20
CA LEU A 64 0.69 15.04 11.40
C LEU A 64 0.99 16.49 11.84
N SER A 65 2.24 16.78 12.21
CA SER A 65 2.69 18.14 12.50
C SER A 65 4.12 18.39 11.98
N GLY A 66 4.23 19.07 10.84
CA GLY A 66 5.51 19.48 10.25
C GLY A 66 5.86 18.77 8.93
N THR A 67 5.15 19.12 7.85
CA THR A 67 5.53 18.76 6.47
C THR A 67 6.40 19.85 5.86
N SER A 68 7.40 19.47 5.05
CA SER A 68 8.04 20.41 4.11
C SER A 68 7.12 20.70 2.92
N ASP A 69 7.40 21.76 2.17
CA ASP A 69 6.66 22.08 0.93
C ASP A 69 6.71 20.91 -0.07
N THR A 70 7.84 20.21 -0.13
CA THR A 70 8.03 18.99 -0.92
C THR A 70 7.14 17.83 -0.46
N ASP A 71 7.00 17.59 0.85
CA ASP A 71 6.11 16.54 1.38
C ASP A 71 4.64 16.89 1.08
N SER A 72 4.28 18.17 1.23
CA SER A 72 2.93 18.67 0.93
C SER A 72 2.55 18.50 -0.54
N ILE A 73 3.49 18.69 -1.46
CA ILE A 73 3.28 18.42 -2.90
C ILE A 73 3.18 16.91 -3.14
N MET A 74 4.07 16.11 -2.55
CA MET A 74 4.10 14.65 -2.75
C MET A 74 2.84 13.95 -2.21
N LEU A 75 2.26 14.43 -1.11
CA LEU A 75 1.00 13.94 -0.54
C LEU A 75 -0.26 14.35 -1.33
N SER A 76 -0.14 15.19 -2.37
CA SER A 76 -1.29 15.71 -3.12
C SER A 76 -1.77 14.83 -4.29
N ASP A 77 -0.94 13.92 -4.81
CA ASP A 77 -1.28 13.04 -5.94
C ASP A 77 -1.82 11.68 -5.43
N PRO A 78 -3.13 11.38 -5.56
CA PRO A 78 -3.67 10.07 -5.16
C PRO A 78 -3.10 8.91 -5.97
N TYR A 79 -2.58 9.18 -7.17
CA TYR A 79 -1.94 8.17 -8.02
C TYR A 79 -0.42 8.08 -7.80
N ARG A 80 0.10 8.66 -6.70
CA ARG A 80 1.51 8.52 -6.31
C ARG A 80 1.92 7.06 -6.12
N LEU A 81 0.98 6.21 -5.73
CA LEU A 81 1.12 4.76 -5.73
C LEU A 81 -0.12 4.15 -6.40
N THR A 82 0.09 3.31 -7.41
CA THR A 82 -0.99 2.53 -8.05
C THR A 82 -0.55 1.11 -8.36
N ILE A 83 -1.45 0.15 -8.17
CA ILE A 83 -1.24 -1.26 -8.52
C ILE A 83 -1.67 -1.47 -9.97
N HIS A 84 -0.81 -2.11 -10.77
CA HIS A 84 -1.12 -2.56 -12.12
C HIS A 84 -1.34 -4.07 -12.11
N CYS A 85 -2.57 -4.51 -12.35
CA CYS A 85 -2.92 -5.90 -12.62
C CYS A 85 -2.81 -6.15 -14.14
N LEU A 86 -2.11 -7.21 -14.53
CA LEU A 86 -1.88 -7.60 -15.92
C LEU A 86 -2.78 -8.78 -16.29
N THR A 87 -3.37 -8.74 -17.47
CA THR A 87 -4.27 -9.81 -17.94
C THR A 87 -4.41 -9.78 -19.47
N ASP A 88 -5.07 -10.77 -20.05
CA ASP A 88 -5.32 -10.79 -21.50
C ASP A 88 -6.30 -9.66 -21.87
N SER A 89 -6.20 -9.10 -23.09
CA SER A 89 -7.02 -7.95 -23.51
C SER A 89 -8.54 -8.18 -23.44
N HIS A 90 -9.01 -9.43 -23.43
CA HIS A 90 -10.43 -9.77 -23.27
C HIS A 90 -10.90 -9.74 -21.80
N GLU A 91 -10.00 -9.93 -20.83
CA GLU A 91 -10.29 -9.95 -19.40
C GLU A 91 -10.13 -8.57 -18.72
N ILE A 92 -9.62 -7.55 -19.43
CA ILE A 92 -9.40 -6.20 -18.87
C ILE A 92 -10.69 -5.62 -18.28
N TYR A 93 -11.78 -5.56 -19.06
CA TYR A 93 -13.06 -5.01 -18.59
C TYR A 93 -13.72 -5.90 -17.52
N PRO A 94 -13.83 -7.24 -17.68
CA PRO A 94 -14.27 -8.13 -16.60
C PRO A 94 -13.51 -7.94 -15.28
N MET A 95 -12.19 -7.74 -15.32
CA MET A 95 -11.38 -7.52 -14.12
C MET A 95 -11.62 -6.13 -13.50
N MET A 96 -11.84 -5.09 -14.31
CA MET A 96 -12.25 -3.78 -13.82
C MET A 96 -13.64 -3.82 -13.16
N ASP A 97 -14.60 -4.52 -13.76
CA ASP A 97 -15.96 -4.71 -13.21
C ASP A 97 -15.96 -5.46 -11.87
N ILE A 98 -14.92 -6.24 -11.55
CA ILE A 98 -14.75 -6.91 -10.26
C ILE A 98 -14.06 -6.00 -9.24
N TYR A 99 -13.05 -5.22 -9.65
CA TYR A 99 -12.19 -4.46 -8.74
C TYR A 99 -12.65 -3.03 -8.47
N GLN A 100 -13.11 -2.28 -9.48
CA GLN A 100 -13.51 -0.89 -9.28
C GLN A 100 -14.66 -0.75 -8.26
N PRO A 101 -15.70 -1.61 -8.23
CA PRO A 101 -16.75 -1.54 -7.21
C PRO A 101 -16.30 -1.74 -5.76
N VAL A 102 -15.09 -2.25 -5.53
CA VAL A 102 -14.47 -2.37 -4.19
C VAL A 102 -13.71 -1.09 -3.82
N ILE A 103 -13.17 -0.37 -4.80
CA ILE A 103 -12.54 0.94 -4.64
C ILE A 103 -13.62 2.04 -4.46
N ASP A 104 -14.72 1.94 -5.20
CA ASP A 104 -15.89 2.85 -5.14
C ASP A 104 -16.53 2.91 -3.74
N TRP A 105 -16.24 1.94 -2.86
CA TRP A 105 -16.65 2.00 -1.45
C TRP A 105 -15.93 3.10 -0.67
N ILE A 106 -14.76 3.54 -1.11
CA ILE A 106 -13.99 4.67 -0.55
C ILE A 106 -14.35 5.95 -1.29
N ASP A 107 -14.16 5.97 -2.61
CA ASP A 107 -14.40 7.11 -3.48
C ASP A 107 -14.52 6.64 -4.95
N PRO A 108 -15.54 7.08 -5.73
CA PRO A 108 -15.78 6.59 -7.09
C PRO A 108 -14.84 7.18 -8.16
N ASP A 109 -14.15 8.29 -7.89
CA ASP A 109 -13.18 8.90 -8.82
C ASP A 109 -11.76 8.31 -8.60
N LEU A 110 -11.62 7.36 -7.66
CA LEU A 110 -10.35 6.77 -7.26
C LEU A 110 -10.00 5.53 -8.12
N HIS A 111 -8.93 5.65 -8.92
CA HIS A 111 -8.45 4.61 -9.84
C HIS A 111 -7.02 4.16 -9.48
N VAL A 112 -6.82 3.74 -8.23
CA VAL A 112 -5.51 3.26 -7.73
C VAL A 112 -5.17 1.83 -8.14
N VAL A 113 -6.16 1.06 -8.60
CA VAL A 113 -5.96 -0.23 -9.26
C VAL A 113 -6.22 -0.02 -10.75
N LYS A 114 -5.21 -0.34 -11.57
CA LYS A 114 -5.24 -0.24 -13.03
C LYS A 114 -5.16 -1.63 -13.60
N VAL A 115 -5.97 -1.93 -14.61
CA VAL A 115 -5.88 -3.19 -15.37
C VAL A 115 -5.26 -2.89 -16.73
N ALA A 116 -4.33 -3.72 -17.19
CA ALA A 116 -3.62 -3.54 -18.46
C ALA A 116 -3.34 -4.87 -19.17
N GLU A 117 -3.11 -4.81 -20.47
CA GLU A 117 -2.77 -5.98 -21.28
C GLU A 117 -1.39 -6.55 -20.90
N MET A 118 -1.30 -7.88 -20.81
CA MET A 118 -0.05 -8.59 -20.54
C MET A 118 0.77 -8.73 -21.83
N THR A 119 1.75 -7.86 -22.03
CA THR A 119 2.68 -7.94 -23.17
C THR A 119 3.72 -9.05 -22.96
N ASP A 120 3.49 -10.21 -23.57
CA ASP A 120 4.38 -11.39 -23.67
C ASP A 120 5.22 -11.72 -22.43
N THR A 121 4.74 -12.69 -21.62
CA THR A 121 5.59 -13.34 -20.63
C THR A 121 6.76 -14.06 -21.32
N ASN A 122 7.99 -13.66 -21.01
CA ASN A 122 9.16 -14.53 -21.18
C ASN A 122 9.00 -15.72 -20.22
N GLY A 123 8.36 -16.78 -20.71
CA GLY A 123 7.98 -17.94 -19.93
C GLY A 123 9.18 -18.77 -19.46
N ASN A 124 9.74 -18.41 -18.31
CA ASN A 124 10.32 -19.37 -17.38
C ASN A 124 10.60 -18.76 -15.99
N THR A 125 9.60 -18.83 -15.12
CA THR A 125 9.82 -19.01 -13.68
C THR A 125 8.98 -20.19 -13.21
N GLU A 126 9.35 -21.40 -13.65
CA GLU A 126 9.15 -22.60 -12.83
C GLU A 126 9.97 -22.41 -11.54
N ASN A 127 9.43 -21.62 -10.62
CA ASN A 127 9.98 -21.51 -9.28
C ASN A 127 9.90 -22.90 -8.68
N HIS A 128 11.05 -23.48 -8.38
CA HIS A 128 11.18 -24.82 -7.82
C HIS A 128 10.79 -24.75 -6.32
N LEU A 129 9.50 -24.47 -6.07
CA LEU A 129 8.94 -24.18 -4.74
C LEU A 129 9.31 -25.32 -3.79
N ASP A 130 9.91 -24.95 -2.67
CA ASP A 130 10.38 -25.94 -1.70
C ASP A 130 9.14 -26.57 -1.04
N VAL A 131 9.05 -27.91 -1.09
CA VAL A 131 7.82 -28.66 -0.77
C VAL A 131 7.39 -28.49 0.69
N TYR A 132 8.27 -27.93 1.52
CA TYR A 132 8.07 -27.67 2.94
C TYR A 132 7.74 -26.20 3.26
N THR A 133 8.00 -25.22 2.38
CA THR A 133 7.70 -23.80 2.66
C THR A 133 6.28 -23.44 2.25
N SER A 134 5.54 -22.81 3.17
CA SER A 134 4.22 -22.24 2.86
C SER A 134 4.39 -20.93 2.10
N HIS A 135 3.55 -20.68 1.11
CA HIS A 135 3.59 -19.47 0.30
C HIS A 135 2.25 -18.74 0.31
N ILE A 136 2.29 -17.41 0.38
CA ILE A 136 1.14 -16.54 0.14
C ILE A 136 1.49 -15.50 -0.94
N PRO A 137 0.54 -14.98 -1.73
CA PRO A 137 0.78 -13.84 -2.60
C PRO A 137 1.31 -12.66 -1.77
N SER A 138 2.42 -12.09 -2.21
CA SER A 138 3.16 -11.04 -1.49
C SER A 138 2.47 -9.68 -1.45
N ILE A 139 1.41 -9.46 -2.23
CA ILE A 139 0.71 -8.17 -2.33
C ILE A 139 -0.75 -8.35 -1.93
N SER A 140 -1.26 -7.43 -1.11
CA SER A 140 -2.69 -7.32 -0.84
C SER A 140 -3.21 -5.89 -0.84
N ILE A 141 -4.52 -5.76 -1.03
CA ILE A 141 -5.28 -4.50 -1.02
C ILE A 141 -6.32 -4.60 0.09
N MET A 142 -6.22 -3.73 1.08
CA MET A 142 -7.10 -3.70 2.23
C MET A 142 -7.93 -2.42 2.23
N VAL A 143 -9.25 -2.56 2.20
CA VAL A 143 -10.20 -1.45 2.24
C VAL A 143 -10.72 -1.29 3.67
N PHE A 144 -10.49 -0.13 4.27
CA PHE A 144 -10.88 0.21 5.64
C PHE A 144 -12.04 1.19 5.59
N LEU A 145 -13.27 0.73 5.89
CA LEU A 145 -14.47 1.54 5.87
C LEU A 145 -14.86 1.98 7.30
N HIS A 146 -15.33 3.21 7.42
CA HIS A 146 -15.88 3.79 8.64
C HIS A 146 -17.34 3.37 8.82
N GLU A 147 -17.71 3.02 10.06
CA GLU A 147 -19.09 2.75 10.47
C GLU A 147 -19.63 3.89 11.33
N GLU A 148 -20.55 4.70 10.80
CA GLU A 148 -21.29 5.67 11.60
C GLU A 148 -22.66 5.11 12.05
N GLY A 149 -22.87 5.05 13.37
CA GLY A 149 -24.13 4.64 13.99
C GLY A 149 -24.56 3.19 13.70
N MET A 150 -25.82 2.86 14.01
CA MET A 150 -26.33 1.48 13.87
C MET A 150 -26.48 1.02 12.41
N LEU A 151 -26.42 1.93 11.43
CA LEU A 151 -26.47 1.61 10.00
C LEU A 151 -25.10 1.22 9.43
N GLY A 152 -23.99 1.67 10.05
CA GLY A 152 -22.64 1.34 9.59
C GLY A 152 -22.40 -0.17 9.47
N CYS A 153 -22.94 -0.95 10.42
CA CYS A 153 -22.90 -2.41 10.42
C CYS A 153 -23.38 -3.06 9.11
N GLU A 154 -24.34 -2.45 8.40
CA GLU A 154 -24.85 -2.99 7.14
C GLU A 154 -23.85 -2.83 5.97
N ARG A 155 -23.00 -1.79 6.01
CA ARG A 155 -22.00 -1.50 4.97
C ARG A 155 -20.85 -2.51 5.01
N ILE A 156 -20.24 -2.74 6.17
CA ILE A 156 -19.21 -3.78 6.35
C ILE A 156 -19.78 -5.17 6.06
N GLN A 157 -20.99 -5.48 6.52
CA GLN A 157 -21.64 -6.75 6.19
C GLN A 157 -22.00 -6.86 4.71
N GLY A 158 -22.31 -5.76 4.02
CA GLY A 158 -22.46 -5.71 2.56
C GLY A 158 -21.15 -6.05 1.84
N ALA A 159 -20.06 -5.42 2.23
CA ALA A 159 -18.73 -5.65 1.69
C ALA A 159 -18.22 -7.09 1.93
N LYS A 160 -18.38 -7.65 3.15
CA LYS A 160 -18.04 -9.06 3.40
C LYS A 160 -18.89 -10.00 2.52
N ARG A 161 -20.19 -9.77 2.39
CA ARG A 161 -21.09 -10.52 1.49
C ARG A 161 -20.81 -10.32 -0.01
N HIS A 162 -20.01 -9.33 -0.40
CA HIS A 162 -19.51 -9.19 -1.77
C HIS A 162 -18.34 -10.17 -2.01
N PHE A 163 -17.36 -10.20 -1.10
CA PHE A 163 -16.23 -11.14 -1.15
C PHE A 163 -16.61 -12.62 -0.95
N GLU A 164 -17.75 -12.90 -0.31
CA GLU A 164 -18.32 -14.25 -0.21
C GLU A 164 -18.91 -14.80 -1.53
N ARG A 165 -18.84 -14.05 -2.65
CA ARG A 165 -19.46 -14.41 -3.93
C ARG A 165 -18.45 -14.53 -5.06
N SER A 166 -18.68 -15.49 -5.95
CA SER A 166 -17.99 -15.59 -7.24
C SER A 166 -17.95 -14.22 -7.95
N PRO A 167 -16.79 -13.81 -8.52
CA PRO A 167 -15.57 -14.61 -8.73
C PRO A 167 -14.60 -14.66 -7.54
N TRP A 168 -14.91 -14.00 -6.42
CA TRP A 168 -14.07 -14.03 -5.23
C TRP A 168 -14.04 -15.43 -4.59
N LYS A 169 -12.86 -15.80 -4.10
CA LYS A 169 -12.56 -17.03 -3.37
C LYS A 169 -11.94 -16.64 -2.03
N PHE A 170 -12.35 -17.29 -0.94
CA PHE A 170 -11.69 -17.12 0.35
C PHE A 170 -10.30 -17.79 0.35
N HIS A 171 -9.30 -17.11 0.89
CA HIS A 171 -7.93 -17.62 1.03
C HIS A 171 -7.61 -18.02 2.47
N HIS A 172 -7.71 -17.09 3.42
CA HIS A 172 -7.41 -17.33 4.84
C HIS A 172 -7.98 -16.23 5.74
N SER A 173 -8.05 -16.50 7.05
CA SER A 173 -8.36 -15.49 8.08
C SER A 173 -7.16 -15.30 8.99
N GLU A 174 -6.62 -14.07 9.08
CA GLU A 174 -5.70 -13.72 10.16
C GLU A 174 -6.49 -13.38 11.43
N GLN A 175 -6.05 -13.91 12.58
CA GLN A 175 -6.59 -13.51 13.88
C GLN A 175 -5.85 -12.28 14.40
N VAL A 176 -6.47 -11.10 14.30
CA VAL A 176 -6.00 -9.94 15.07
C VAL A 176 -6.11 -10.27 16.55
N ALA A 177 -4.97 -10.17 17.25
CA ALA A 177 -4.89 -10.46 18.67
C ALA A 177 -5.93 -9.61 19.44
N ARG A 178 -6.80 -10.29 20.21
CA ARG A 178 -7.84 -9.62 21.00
C ARG A 178 -7.21 -8.78 22.09
N GLY A 179 -7.09 -7.48 21.86
CA GLY A 179 -6.87 -6.49 22.91
C GLY A 179 -7.92 -6.64 24.02
N ARG A 180 -7.60 -6.15 25.24
CA ARG A 180 -8.46 -6.35 26.43
C ARG A 180 -9.91 -5.89 26.25
N VAL A 181 -10.14 -4.95 25.34
CA VAL A 181 -11.43 -4.71 24.71
C VAL A 181 -11.17 -4.58 23.20
N ASN A 182 -11.42 -5.62 22.42
CA ASN A 182 -11.81 -5.45 21.02
C ASN A 182 -13.35 -5.33 21.02
N PRO A 183 -13.93 -4.16 20.68
CA PRO A 183 -15.38 -3.97 20.73
C PRO A 183 -16.15 -4.81 19.69
N TYR A 184 -15.46 -5.37 18.68
CA TYR A 184 -16.08 -6.06 17.55
C TYR A 184 -15.59 -7.52 17.44
N PRO A 185 -16.39 -8.51 17.89
CA PRO A 185 -15.97 -9.92 17.88
C PRO A 185 -15.80 -10.53 16.48
N TYR A 186 -16.23 -9.80 15.42
CA TYR A 186 -16.17 -10.19 14.01
C TYR A 186 -15.09 -9.44 13.20
N ASN A 187 -14.17 -8.72 13.86
CA ASN A 187 -13.03 -8.08 13.19
C ASN A 187 -11.90 -9.10 12.88
N SER A 188 -12.29 -10.23 12.29
CA SER A 188 -11.39 -11.14 11.56
C SER A 188 -10.86 -10.44 10.30
N GLN A 189 -9.60 -10.72 9.97
CA GLN A 189 -8.96 -10.22 8.77
C GLN A 189 -9.03 -11.33 7.71
N ASP A 190 -10.19 -11.39 7.06
CA ASP A 190 -10.52 -12.39 6.06
C ASP A 190 -10.02 -11.92 4.70
N PHE A 191 -9.09 -12.69 4.11
CA PHE A 191 -8.50 -12.42 2.81
C PHE A 191 -9.15 -13.27 1.71
N TYR A 192 -9.36 -12.63 0.56
CA TYR A 192 -10.00 -13.20 -0.63
C TYR A 192 -9.15 -12.92 -1.88
N TYR A 193 -9.42 -13.63 -2.97
CA TYR A 193 -8.69 -13.49 -4.23
C TYR A 193 -9.55 -13.92 -5.42
N THR A 194 -9.18 -13.53 -6.65
CA THR A 194 -9.82 -13.98 -7.90
C THR A 194 -8.94 -15.00 -8.63
N SER A 195 -7.66 -14.69 -8.81
CA SER A 195 -6.61 -15.56 -9.36
C SER A 195 -5.38 -15.54 -8.45
N GLU A 196 -4.57 -16.60 -8.49
CA GLU A 196 -3.43 -16.77 -7.59
C GLU A 196 -2.28 -15.79 -7.86
N ASP A 197 -2.18 -15.27 -9.09
CA ASP A 197 -1.19 -14.27 -9.49
C ASP A 197 -1.72 -12.83 -9.48
N LEU A 198 -2.79 -12.59 -8.72
CA LEU A 198 -3.36 -11.27 -8.46
C LEU A 198 -3.34 -10.97 -6.95
N PRO A 199 -3.53 -9.70 -6.51
CA PRO A 199 -3.44 -9.36 -5.09
C PRO A 199 -4.49 -10.08 -4.25
N LEU A 200 -4.19 -10.33 -2.98
CA LEU A 200 -5.24 -10.63 -2.00
C LEU A 200 -6.05 -9.36 -1.71
N TRP A 201 -7.31 -9.52 -1.34
CA TRP A 201 -8.21 -8.43 -0.98
C TRP A 201 -8.86 -8.68 0.38
N ALA A 202 -9.04 -7.64 1.18
CA ALA A 202 -9.77 -7.70 2.44
C ALA A 202 -10.55 -6.41 2.70
N VAL A 203 -11.66 -6.52 3.43
CA VAL A 203 -12.38 -5.35 3.98
C VAL A 203 -12.34 -5.36 5.50
N ARG A 204 -12.11 -4.19 6.08
CA ARG A 204 -12.06 -3.96 7.52
C ARG A 204 -12.89 -2.75 7.92
N GLN A 205 -13.23 -2.72 9.20
CA GLN A 205 -13.83 -1.56 9.86
C GLN A 205 -12.75 -0.67 10.49
N VAL A 206 -12.94 0.64 10.44
CA VAL A 206 -12.31 1.61 11.35
C VAL A 206 -13.36 2.24 12.27
N HIS A 207 -12.93 2.57 13.50
CA HIS A 207 -13.81 3.09 14.54
C HIS A 207 -13.84 4.62 14.64
N TYR A 208 -12.86 5.28 14.00
CA TYR A 208 -12.70 6.73 13.93
C TYR A 208 -11.63 7.07 12.87
N GLY A 209 -11.53 8.35 12.50
CA GLY A 209 -10.62 8.80 11.46
C GLY A 209 -11.21 8.61 10.06
N LYS A 210 -10.34 8.61 9.05
CA LYS A 210 -10.75 8.48 7.64
C LYS A 210 -10.84 7.03 7.20
N GLU A 211 -11.68 6.81 6.20
CA GLU A 211 -11.65 5.59 5.41
C GLU A 211 -10.31 5.50 4.67
N HIS A 212 -9.80 4.31 4.39
CA HIS A 212 -8.53 4.23 3.66
C HIS A 212 -8.37 2.95 2.85
N ILE A 213 -7.64 3.08 1.76
CA ILE A 213 -7.13 1.94 1.00
C ILE A 213 -5.64 1.75 1.34
N ARG A 214 -5.30 0.58 1.87
CA ARG A 214 -3.94 0.21 2.24
C ARG A 214 -3.45 -0.91 1.34
N MET A 215 -2.38 -0.63 0.61
CA MET A 215 -1.64 -1.63 -0.15
C MET A 215 -0.57 -2.22 0.78
N VAL A 216 -0.62 -3.52 1.03
CA VAL A 216 0.33 -4.21 1.92
C VAL A 216 1.22 -5.14 1.11
N VAL A 217 2.53 -4.96 1.23
CA VAL A 217 3.51 -5.96 0.80
C VAL A 217 3.87 -6.83 2.00
N PHE A 218 3.58 -8.12 1.90
CA PHE A 218 4.09 -9.13 2.81
C PHE A 218 5.56 -9.40 2.48
N THR A 219 6.43 -9.39 3.48
CA THR A 219 7.87 -9.61 3.32
C THR A 219 8.32 -10.91 3.96
N SER A 220 9.47 -11.45 3.54
CA SER A 220 10.17 -12.47 4.31
C SER A 220 10.72 -11.86 5.62
N GLU A 221 11.03 -12.72 6.60
CA GLU A 221 11.72 -12.29 7.81
C GLU A 221 13.19 -11.91 7.53
N ASP A 222 13.84 -12.64 6.61
CA ASP A 222 15.22 -12.41 6.19
C ASP A 222 15.42 -11.00 5.60
N ASN A 223 14.52 -10.56 4.71
CA ASN A 223 14.65 -9.28 3.99
C ASN A 223 14.04 -8.08 4.72
N TRP A 224 13.42 -8.23 5.90
CA TRP A 224 12.60 -7.17 6.56
C TRP A 224 13.26 -5.78 6.58
N ASN A 225 14.49 -5.71 7.10
CA ASN A 225 15.18 -4.43 7.30
C ASN A 225 15.50 -3.72 5.97
N ASP A 226 15.79 -4.51 4.93
CA ASP A 226 16.17 -3.98 3.62
C ASP A 226 14.94 -3.66 2.76
N MET A 227 13.84 -4.41 2.90
CA MET A 227 12.51 -4.02 2.40
C MET A 227 12.06 -2.68 2.99
N VAL A 228 12.18 -2.48 4.31
CA VAL A 228 11.87 -1.19 4.96
C VAL A 228 12.74 -0.06 4.40
N ARG A 229 14.04 -0.29 4.18
CA ARG A 229 14.95 0.71 3.56
C ARG A 229 14.59 1.02 2.11
N PHE A 230 14.30 0.00 1.31
CA PHE A 230 13.96 0.10 -0.11
C PHE A 230 12.68 0.91 -0.34
N TYR A 231 11.59 0.56 0.35
CA TYR A 231 10.32 1.28 0.20
C TYR A 231 10.37 2.68 0.81
N LYS A 232 11.09 2.88 1.93
CA LYS A 232 11.39 4.22 2.47
C LYS A 232 12.10 5.09 1.42
N LEU A 233 13.06 4.54 0.68
CA LEU A 233 13.80 5.29 -0.33
C LEU A 233 12.92 5.71 -1.52
N ILE A 234 11.97 4.86 -1.94
CA ILE A 234 11.03 5.16 -3.03
C ILE A 234 9.94 6.15 -2.59
N ILE A 235 9.44 6.00 -1.36
CA ILE A 235 8.40 6.88 -0.79
C ILE A 235 9.01 8.23 -0.33
N GLY A 236 10.31 8.28 -0.08
CA GLY A 236 11.05 9.53 0.19
C GLY A 236 10.78 10.16 1.56
N SER A 237 10.00 9.51 2.43
CA SER A 237 9.66 9.97 3.78
C SER A 237 9.99 8.92 4.83
N GLU A 238 9.99 9.32 6.11
CA GLU A 238 9.87 8.34 7.20
C GLU A 238 8.48 7.67 7.18
N PRO A 239 8.33 6.45 7.73
CA PRO A 239 7.03 5.83 7.98
C PRO A 239 6.32 6.46 9.18
N ASP A 240 4.98 6.56 9.11
CA ASP A 240 4.11 7.01 10.21
C ASP A 240 4.16 6.06 11.42
N LEU A 241 4.39 4.76 11.15
CA LEU A 241 4.57 3.73 12.16
C LEU A 241 5.61 2.70 11.69
N HIS A 242 6.56 2.37 12.56
CA HIS A 242 7.56 1.35 12.33
C HIS A 242 7.71 0.43 13.55
N ARG A 243 7.62 -0.88 13.33
CA ARG A 243 7.74 -1.97 14.31
C ARG A 243 8.63 -3.08 13.76
N ASN A 244 8.86 -4.12 14.55
CA ASN A 244 9.69 -5.27 14.15
C ASN A 244 9.00 -6.24 13.16
N ASP A 245 7.72 -6.00 12.90
CA ASP A 245 6.79 -6.85 12.13
C ASP A 245 5.83 -6.05 11.21
N PHE A 246 5.72 -4.73 11.38
CA PHE A 246 4.81 -3.88 10.61
C PHE A 246 5.41 -2.48 10.38
N CYS A 247 5.25 -1.93 9.18
CA CYS A 247 5.71 -0.60 8.78
C CYS A 247 4.62 0.07 7.92
N LEU A 248 4.34 1.35 8.11
CA LEU A 248 3.22 2.07 7.49
C LEU A 248 3.64 3.44 6.98
N PHE A 249 3.21 3.79 5.77
CA PHE A 249 3.40 5.10 5.15
C PHE A 249 2.06 5.58 4.56
N THR A 250 1.63 6.79 4.92
CA THR A 250 0.54 7.49 4.25
C THR A 250 1.10 8.16 2.99
N VAL A 251 0.70 7.67 1.81
CA VAL A 251 1.27 8.13 0.52
C VAL A 251 0.45 9.24 -0.12
N HIS A 252 -0.82 9.39 0.25
CA HIS A 252 -1.71 10.50 -0.10
C HIS A 252 -2.80 10.69 0.95
N THR A 253 -3.25 11.94 1.13
CA THR A 253 -4.14 12.37 2.20
C THR A 253 -5.26 13.25 1.64
N HIS A 254 -6.47 12.72 1.45
CA HIS A 254 -7.65 13.47 1.01
C HIS A 254 -8.47 13.97 2.22
N ILE A 255 -9.55 14.74 2.02
CA ILE A 255 -10.42 15.18 3.12
C ILE A 255 -11.26 14.03 3.70
N HIS A 256 -11.65 13.06 2.88
CA HIS A 256 -12.51 11.93 3.28
C HIS A 256 -11.78 10.60 3.45
N TYR A 257 -10.68 10.40 2.71
CA TYR A 257 -9.91 9.16 2.72
C TYR A 257 -8.40 9.38 2.81
N ASP A 258 -7.66 8.33 3.16
CA ASP A 258 -6.21 8.26 3.02
C ASP A 258 -5.81 7.07 2.12
N ILE A 259 -4.66 7.18 1.45
CA ILE A 259 -4.05 6.08 0.69
C ILE A 259 -2.77 5.71 1.41
N GLN A 260 -2.61 4.43 1.72
CA GLN A 260 -1.52 3.93 2.56
C GLN A 260 -0.74 2.82 1.85
N PHE A 261 0.57 2.80 2.08
CA PHE A 261 1.44 1.68 1.78
C PHE A 261 1.92 1.06 3.10
N ALA A 262 1.99 -0.26 3.19
CA ALA A 262 2.50 -0.94 4.37
C ALA A 262 3.38 -2.14 4.02
N LEU A 263 4.32 -2.43 4.92
CA LEU A 263 5.06 -3.70 4.94
C LEU A 263 4.59 -4.52 6.13
N LYS A 264 4.33 -5.81 5.91
CA LYS A 264 4.00 -6.77 6.97
C LYS A 264 4.96 -7.95 6.91
N LYS A 265 5.75 -8.15 7.96
CA LYS A 265 6.71 -9.24 8.03
C LYS A 265 5.97 -10.56 8.26
N LEU A 266 6.24 -11.56 7.42
CA LEU A 266 5.79 -12.92 7.68
C LEU A 266 6.65 -13.58 8.76
N GLY A 267 6.08 -14.58 9.43
CA GLY A 267 6.73 -15.30 10.53
C GLY A 267 6.70 -16.80 10.33
N GLY A 268 7.73 -17.48 10.83
CA GLY A 268 7.91 -18.92 10.65
C GLY A 268 8.25 -19.28 9.19
N GLU A 269 7.86 -20.48 8.76
CA GLU A 269 8.24 -21.06 7.46
C GLU A 269 7.36 -20.56 6.29
N THR A 270 6.68 -19.41 6.46
CA THR A 270 5.84 -18.79 5.42
C THR A 270 6.64 -17.74 4.66
N LYS A 271 6.78 -17.90 3.35
CA LYS A 271 7.48 -16.96 2.48
C LYS A 271 6.51 -16.18 1.57
N PRO A 272 6.79 -14.90 1.27
CA PRO A 272 6.05 -14.20 0.23
C PRO A 272 6.31 -14.88 -1.12
N ARG A 273 5.31 -14.87 -1.99
CA ARG A 273 5.45 -15.24 -3.40
C ARG A 273 5.09 -14.03 -4.26
N PRO A 274 6.03 -13.47 -5.05
CA PRO A 274 5.72 -12.38 -5.95
C PRO A 274 4.67 -12.85 -6.99
N PRO A 275 3.51 -12.19 -7.11
CA PRO A 275 2.51 -12.50 -8.12
C PRO A 275 3.01 -12.11 -9.52
N SER A 276 2.88 -13.03 -10.49
CA SER A 276 3.41 -12.81 -11.85
C SER A 276 2.69 -11.69 -12.62
N CYS A 277 1.41 -11.47 -12.33
CA CYS A 277 0.53 -10.52 -13.02
C CYS A 277 0.34 -9.20 -12.27
N VAL A 278 1.23 -8.80 -11.35
CA VAL A 278 1.10 -7.53 -10.62
C VAL A 278 2.39 -6.72 -10.62
N LYS A 279 2.27 -5.42 -10.86
CA LYS A 279 3.37 -4.46 -10.71
C LYS A 279 2.96 -3.29 -9.81
N LEU A 280 3.82 -2.89 -8.88
CA LEU A 280 3.62 -1.71 -8.03
C LEU A 280 4.21 -0.49 -8.74
N GLN A 281 3.38 0.48 -9.16
CA GLN A 281 3.87 1.73 -9.73
C GLN A 281 3.93 2.83 -8.68
N PHE A 282 5.14 3.38 -8.45
CA PHE A 282 5.38 4.55 -7.61
C PHE A 282 5.76 5.75 -8.48
N ARG A 283 5.23 6.93 -8.16
CA ARG A 283 5.65 8.21 -8.74
C ARG A 283 6.71 8.87 -7.87
N VAL A 284 7.83 9.19 -8.50
CA VAL A 284 9.02 9.77 -7.88
C VAL A 284 9.40 11.08 -8.58
N PRO A 285 9.97 12.07 -7.86
CA PRO A 285 10.41 13.32 -8.48
C PRO A 285 11.61 13.11 -9.42
N GLU A 286 12.48 12.18 -9.06
CA GLU A 286 13.67 11.77 -9.83
C GLU A 286 14.06 10.32 -9.47
N VAL A 287 14.85 9.68 -10.34
CA VAL A 287 15.43 8.34 -10.08
C VAL A 287 16.95 8.37 -9.85
N GLY A 288 17.64 9.44 -10.22
CA GLY A 288 19.11 9.47 -10.31
C GLY A 288 19.84 9.20 -8.99
N HIS A 289 19.31 9.71 -7.87
CA HIS A 289 19.91 9.52 -6.54
C HIS A 289 19.49 8.23 -5.84
N ILE A 290 18.37 7.61 -6.23
CA ILE A 290 17.82 6.41 -5.56
C ILE A 290 18.24 5.09 -6.24
N VAL A 291 18.37 5.08 -7.57
CA VAL A 291 18.75 3.88 -8.35
C VAL A 291 20.07 3.23 -7.90
N PRO A 292 21.14 3.97 -7.55
CA PRO A 292 22.40 3.37 -7.08
C PRO A 292 22.31 2.64 -5.72
N LEU A 293 21.18 2.71 -5.02
CA LEU A 293 20.96 2.15 -3.69
C LEU A 293 20.00 0.94 -3.69
N PHE A 294 19.42 0.58 -4.83
CA PHE A 294 18.51 -0.57 -4.94
C PHE A 294 19.26 -1.92 -5.03
N PRO A 295 18.64 -3.02 -4.58
CA PRO A 295 19.22 -4.37 -4.72
C PRO A 295 19.31 -4.85 -6.19
N ASN A 296 18.41 -4.36 -7.04
CA ASN A 296 18.22 -4.82 -8.41
C ASN A 296 18.40 -3.67 -9.41
N VAL A 297 19.00 -3.98 -10.56
CA VAL A 297 19.28 -3.00 -11.63
C VAL A 297 17.98 -2.49 -12.25
N CYS A 298 17.76 -1.17 -12.18
CA CYS A 298 16.67 -0.52 -12.90
C CYS A 298 16.87 -0.59 -14.42
N LYS A 299 15.91 -1.18 -15.13
CA LYS A 299 15.82 -1.22 -16.59
C LYS A 299 14.90 -0.07 -17.05
N PRO A 300 15.25 0.73 -18.08
CA PRO A 300 14.30 1.67 -18.65
C PRO A 300 13.19 0.94 -19.41
N LEU A 301 11.94 1.37 -19.22
CA LEU A 301 10.77 1.01 -20.03
C LEU A 301 10.38 2.13 -20.99
N SER A 302 10.58 3.39 -20.58
CA SER A 302 10.44 4.59 -21.40
C SER A 302 11.34 5.71 -20.84
N ASP A 303 11.37 6.87 -21.51
CA ASP A 303 12.10 8.06 -21.06
C ASP A 303 11.72 8.55 -19.64
N THR A 304 10.55 8.13 -19.14
CA THR A 304 9.99 8.52 -17.83
C THR A 304 9.65 7.33 -16.92
N ARG A 305 9.94 6.09 -17.33
CA ARG A 305 9.58 4.88 -16.58
C ARG A 305 10.71 3.87 -16.51
N TRP A 306 10.97 3.35 -15.31
CA TRP A 306 11.95 2.30 -15.05
C TRP A 306 11.32 1.13 -14.29
N GLU A 307 11.80 -0.08 -14.54
CA GLU A 307 11.41 -1.30 -13.87
C GLU A 307 12.56 -1.85 -13.03
N THR A 308 12.27 -2.30 -11.81
CA THR A 308 13.18 -3.06 -10.94
C THR A 308 12.40 -4.07 -10.11
N MET A 309 13.06 -4.75 -9.18
CA MET A 309 12.43 -5.63 -8.20
C MET A 309 12.88 -5.26 -6.78
N ASP A 310 12.02 -5.48 -5.80
CA ASP A 310 12.41 -5.40 -4.39
C ASP A 310 13.18 -6.67 -3.94
N HIS A 311 13.45 -6.80 -2.63
CA HIS A 311 14.26 -7.91 -2.10
C HIS A 311 13.52 -9.26 -2.10
N ASP A 312 12.18 -9.26 -2.10
CA ASP A 312 11.35 -10.47 -2.16
C ASP A 312 10.83 -10.77 -3.59
N GLY A 313 11.29 -9.99 -4.59
CA GLY A 313 11.06 -10.24 -6.02
C GLY A 313 9.81 -9.59 -6.61
N ASN A 314 9.16 -8.65 -5.91
CA ASN A 314 7.99 -7.95 -6.44
C ASN A 314 8.42 -6.98 -7.54
N THR A 315 7.68 -6.92 -8.65
CA THR A 315 8.02 -5.99 -9.75
C THR A 315 7.59 -4.57 -9.42
N ILE A 316 8.54 -3.65 -9.45
CA ILE A 316 8.37 -2.24 -9.09
C ILE A 316 8.60 -1.36 -10.32
N ILE A 317 7.64 -0.48 -10.62
CA ILE A 317 7.73 0.53 -11.66
C ILE A 317 7.93 1.90 -11.01
N LEU A 318 8.95 2.63 -11.45
CA LEU A 318 9.22 4.02 -11.05
C LEU A 318 8.82 4.92 -12.21
N GLU A 319 7.83 5.78 -11.99
CA GLU A 319 7.38 6.81 -12.93
C GLU A 319 7.94 8.18 -12.47
N VAL A 320 8.87 8.76 -13.23
CA VAL A 320 9.31 10.14 -12.99
C VAL A 320 8.23 11.08 -13.49
N THR A 321 7.56 11.76 -12.57
CA THR A 321 6.58 12.81 -12.89
C THR A 321 7.25 14.08 -13.39
N GLY A 322 8.49 14.31 -12.96
CA GLY A 322 9.23 15.55 -13.18
C GLY A 322 8.67 16.67 -12.31
N CYS A 323 9.50 17.24 -11.44
CA CYS A 323 9.10 18.45 -10.73
C CYS A 323 8.72 19.54 -11.76
N PRO A 324 7.55 20.20 -11.65
CA PRO A 324 7.25 21.35 -12.48
C PRO A 324 8.35 22.38 -12.23
N THR A 325 9.14 22.68 -13.27
CA THR A 325 10.25 23.61 -13.13
C THR A 325 9.70 24.94 -12.64
N PRO A 326 10.23 25.52 -11.54
CA PRO A 326 9.76 26.82 -11.07
C PRO A 326 9.98 27.80 -12.22
N VAL A 327 8.88 28.39 -12.70
CA VAL A 327 8.89 29.22 -13.91
C VAL A 327 9.91 30.32 -13.70
N LEU A 328 10.99 30.30 -14.48
CA LEU A 328 12.04 31.29 -14.39
C LEU A 328 11.44 32.64 -14.76
N GLU A 329 11.11 33.45 -13.75
CA GLU A 329 10.51 34.77 -13.94
C GLU A 329 11.46 35.60 -14.81
N LYS A 330 11.06 35.81 -16.07
CA LYS A 330 11.80 36.68 -16.99
C LYS A 330 11.76 38.08 -16.41
N SER A 331 12.93 38.57 -15.96
CA SER A 331 13.14 39.93 -15.49
C SER A 331 12.39 40.92 -16.36
N LEU A 332 11.33 41.51 -15.81
CA LEU A 332 10.63 42.61 -16.45
C LEU A 332 11.41 43.88 -16.14
N ASP A 333 12.43 44.14 -16.96
CA ASP A 333 13.19 45.39 -16.97
C ASP A 333 12.30 46.57 -17.40
N ILE A 334 11.52 47.07 -16.44
CA ILE A 334 10.64 48.22 -16.62
C ILE A 334 11.50 49.47 -16.77
N ASN A 335 11.66 49.91 -18.02
CA ASN A 335 12.25 51.17 -18.43
C ASN A 335 11.75 52.35 -17.56
N ARG A 336 12.57 52.79 -16.59
CA ARG A 336 12.34 54.07 -15.90
C ARG A 336 12.63 55.20 -16.88
N LYS A 337 11.57 55.93 -17.26
CA LYS A 337 11.64 57.03 -18.23
C LYS A 337 12.62 58.12 -17.83
N ARG A 338 13.18 58.75 -18.86
CA ARG A 338 13.88 60.05 -18.79
C ARG A 338 13.00 61.09 -18.08
N SER A 339 13.65 61.98 -17.34
CA SER A 339 13.15 63.33 -17.05
C SER A 339 14.12 64.33 -17.67
N ASP A 340 13.61 65.28 -18.44
CA ASP A 340 14.43 66.25 -19.16
C ASP A 340 15.09 67.28 -18.22
N SER A 341 16.33 67.64 -18.53
CA SER A 341 16.81 69.03 -18.38
C SER A 341 18.02 69.27 -19.29
N SER A 342 17.92 70.29 -20.12
CA SER A 342 19.01 70.82 -20.94
C SER A 342 19.85 71.80 -20.13
N ASP A 343 21.18 71.74 -20.27
CA ASP A 343 21.90 72.94 -20.71
C ASP A 343 23.28 72.60 -21.34
N ASN A 344 23.92 73.64 -21.87
CA ASN A 344 25.10 73.65 -22.72
C ASN A 344 26.42 73.36 -21.97
N SER A 345 27.37 72.72 -22.65
CA SER A 345 28.67 73.36 -22.88
C SER A 345 29.43 72.74 -24.05
N ARG A 346 30.34 73.53 -24.65
CA ARG A 346 31.13 73.19 -25.84
C ARG A 346 32.46 72.54 -25.45
N LYS A 347 33.00 71.63 -26.29
CA LYS A 347 34.32 71.79 -26.93
C LYS A 347 34.73 70.60 -27.85
N SER A 348 35.47 70.95 -28.92
CA SER A 348 36.57 70.25 -29.63
C SER A 348 36.73 68.71 -29.60
N SER A 349 37.24 68.05 -30.64
CA SER A 349 37.55 68.37 -32.06
C SER A 349 38.09 67.09 -32.73
N ASN A 350 38.53 67.17 -33.99
CA ASN A 350 39.24 66.11 -34.76
C ASN A 350 38.29 64.97 -35.19
N SER A 351 38.02 64.77 -36.49
CA SER A 351 38.89 64.23 -37.56
C SER A 351 39.20 62.73 -37.36
N ASP A 352 39.19 61.89 -38.39
CA ASP A 352 39.27 62.17 -39.84
C ASP A 352 38.72 60.96 -40.64
N LYS A 353 38.53 61.11 -41.96
CA LYS A 353 38.53 60.08 -43.05
C LYS A 353 37.79 58.72 -42.83
N SER A 354 36.81 58.37 -43.66
CA SER A 354 36.94 57.73 -44.99
C SER A 354 37.53 56.29 -44.92
N ASP A 355 37.19 55.35 -45.81
CA ASP A 355 36.50 55.43 -47.10
C ASP A 355 35.89 54.06 -47.50
N THR A 356 35.30 53.94 -48.70
CA THR A 356 35.15 52.69 -49.51
C THR A 356 34.38 51.51 -48.88
N SER A 357 33.17 51.17 -49.37
CA SER A 357 32.90 50.22 -50.48
C SER A 357 33.16 48.73 -50.14
N ASP A 358 32.44 47.74 -50.68
CA ASP A 358 31.84 47.69 -52.02
C ASP A 358 30.74 46.61 -52.17
N LYS A 359 29.87 46.78 -53.18
CA LYS A 359 28.95 45.83 -53.91
C LYS A 359 28.17 44.72 -53.16
N THR A 360 26.84 44.62 -53.31
CA THR A 360 26.08 43.88 -54.38
C THR A 360 26.31 42.36 -54.30
N VAL A 361 25.32 41.44 -54.26
CA VAL A 361 24.21 41.17 -55.21
C VAL A 361 22.98 40.52 -54.52
N HIS A 362 21.79 40.79 -55.08
CA HIS A 362 20.54 39.99 -55.20
C HIS A 362 20.67 38.42 -55.08
N LEU A 363 19.63 37.57 -54.93
CA LEU A 363 18.16 37.54 -55.18
C LEU A 363 17.46 36.77 -54.01
N SER A 364 16.27 37.07 -53.47
CA SER A 364 14.87 37.06 -53.98
C SER A 364 14.19 35.68 -54.17
N GLY A 365 12.99 35.49 -53.61
CA GLY A 365 12.21 34.23 -53.59
C GLY A 365 12.17 33.64 -52.17
N PHE A 366 11.10 33.64 -51.37
CA PHE A 366 9.64 33.64 -51.63
C PHE A 366 9.14 32.44 -52.44
N TYR A 367 8.53 31.48 -51.74
CA TYR A 367 7.23 30.93 -52.12
C TYR A 367 6.37 30.73 -50.86
N VAL A 368 5.06 30.61 -51.09
CA VAL A 368 3.94 30.62 -50.13
C VAL A 368 4.08 29.61 -48.99
#